data_AF-A0A1L3SPH7-F1
#
_entry.id   AF-A0A1L3SPH7-F1
#
_cell.length_a   1.000
_cell.length_b   1.000
_cell.length_c   1.000
_cell.angle_alpha   90.00
_cell.angle_beta   90.00
_cell.angle_gamma   90.00
#
_symmetry.space_group_name_H-M   'P 1'
#
loop_
_entity.id
_entity.type
_entity.pdbx_description
1 polymer ?
#
loop_
_entity_poly.entity_id
_entity_poly.type
_entity_poly.pdbx_seq_one_letter_code
_entity_poly.pdbx_strand_id
1 'polypeptide(L)'
;MNDLLRILAGPLLWLATFSAVYGLNGVVCGVCAGGTAFGDVSLPRVIFAVAWLVAIGLQLGLVAALHTARLGSRSSFVRVVSRTTGWVGLAASLWTLFPTVVTSSCL
;
A
#
# COMPACT_ATOMS: atom_id res chain seq x y z
N MET A 1 -15.03 -20.31 -4.30
CA MET A 1 -14.19 -19.68 -3.24
C MET A 1 -13.29 -18.56 -3.78
N ASN A 2 -12.71 -18.67 -4.99
CA ASN A 2 -11.84 -17.61 -5.55
C ASN A 2 -12.51 -16.23 -5.74
N ASP A 3 -13.81 -16.17 -5.99
CA ASP A 3 -14.50 -14.89 -6.18
C ASP A 3 -14.56 -14.03 -4.92
N LEU A 4 -14.66 -14.67 -3.74
CA LEU A 4 -14.66 -13.97 -2.45
C LEU A 4 -13.27 -13.38 -2.16
N LEU A 5 -12.21 -14.14 -2.44
CA LEU A 5 -10.83 -13.67 -2.37
C LEU A 5 -10.57 -12.48 -3.32
N ARG A 6 -11.10 -12.52 -4.54
CA ARG A 6 -10.96 -11.42 -5.52
C ARG A 6 -11.66 -10.13 -5.08
N ILE A 7 -12.80 -10.24 -4.39
CA ILE A 7 -13.53 -9.09 -3.85
C ILE A 7 -12.76 -8.48 -2.67
N LEU A 8 -12.23 -9.32 -1.78
CA LEU A 8 -11.53 -8.88 -0.58
C LEU A 8 -10.06 -8.52 -0.81
N ALA A 9 -9.47 -8.87 -1.96
CA ALA A 9 -8.04 -8.68 -2.23
C ALA A 9 -7.60 -7.21 -2.08
N GLY A 10 -8.37 -6.25 -2.60
CA GLY A 10 -8.05 -4.82 -2.49
C GLY A 10 -8.00 -4.33 -1.04
N PRO A 11 -9.09 -4.49 -0.26
CA PRO A 11 -9.12 -4.13 1.15
C PRO A 11 -8.08 -4.85 2.01
N LEU A 12 -7.84 -6.15 1.77
CA LEU A 12 -6.85 -6.92 2.51
C LEU A 12 -5.42 -6.46 2.22
N LEU A 13 -5.11 -6.16 0.95
CA LEU A 13 -3.81 -5.63 0.58
C LEU A 13 -3.60 -4.23 1.16
N TRP A 14 -4.65 -3.41 1.19
CA TRP A 14 -4.60 -2.10 1.86
C TRP A 14 -4.32 -2.27 3.35
N LEU A 15 -5.06 -3.14 4.04
CA LEU A 15 -4.89 -3.38 5.47
C LEU A 15 -3.48 -3.90 5.80
N ALA A 16 -2.96 -4.83 4.98
CA ALA A 16 -1.63 -5.39 5.15
C ALA A 16 -0.54 -4.33 4.96
N THR A 17 -0.62 -3.54 3.88
CA THR A 17 0.35 -2.48 3.59
C THR A 17 0.28 -1.36 4.62
N PHE A 18 -0.93 -0.95 5.04
CA PHE A 18 -1.13 0.01 6.11
C PHE A 18 -0.45 -0.44 7.41
N SER A 19 -0.74 -1.66 7.86
CA SER A 19 -0.19 -2.22 9.09
C SER A 19 1.34 -2.34 9.02
N ALA A 20 1.88 -2.74 7.87
CA ALA A 20 3.32 -2.86 7.66
C ALA A 20 4.03 -1.50 7.72
N VAL A 21 3.50 -0.47 7.06
CA VAL A 21 4.10 0.87 7.07
C VAL A 21 4.00 1.52 8.46
N TYR A 22 2.88 1.36 9.15
CA TYR A 22 2.73 1.86 10.51
C TYR A 22 3.63 1.12 11.52
N GLY A 23 3.77 -0.20 11.39
CA GLY A 23 4.72 -0.97 12.20
C GLY A 23 6.18 -0.58 11.92
N LEU A 24 6.51 -0.37 10.65
CA LEU A 24 7.82 0.13 10.23
C LEU A 24 8.13 1.49 10.87
N ASN A 25 7.12 2.35 11.08
CA ASN A 25 7.32 3.64 11.71
C ASN A 25 7.94 3.53 13.11
N GLY A 26 7.42 2.64 13.95
CA GLY A 26 7.99 2.39 15.29
C GLY A 26 9.43 1.87 15.23
N VAL A 27 9.74 0.98 14.28
CA VAL A 27 11.10 0.43 14.12
C VAL A 27 12.08 1.50 13.63
N VAL A 28 11.70 2.28 12.62
CA VAL A 28 12.54 3.32 12.03
C VAL A 28 12.84 4.42 13.04
N CYS A 29 11.86 4.85 13.83
CA CYS A 29 12.11 5.84 14.87
C CYS A 29 12.88 5.28 16.08
N GLY A 30 12.85 3.97 16.34
CA GLY A 30 13.67 3.36 17.40
C GLY A 30 15.13 3.12 17.01
N VAL A 31 15.41 2.79 15.73
CA VAL A 31 16.73 2.34 15.28
C VAL A 31 17.47 3.39 14.46
N CYS A 32 16.75 4.21 13.69
CA CYS A 32 17.33 5.09 12.67
C CYS A 32 17.03 6.58 12.90
N ALA A 33 16.63 6.98 14.10
CA ALA A 33 16.15 8.34 14.42
C ALA A 33 17.07 9.48 13.97
N GLY A 34 18.40 9.27 13.98
CA GLY A 34 19.39 10.27 13.58
C GLY A 34 20.16 9.96 12.29
N GLY A 35 19.74 8.94 11.52
CA GLY A 35 20.44 8.55 10.30
C GLY A 35 20.22 9.52 9.15
N THR A 36 21.28 9.88 8.42
CA THR A 36 21.18 10.58 7.13
C THR A 36 21.47 9.61 5.99
N ALA A 37 20.83 9.85 4.84
CA ALA A 37 21.01 9.15 3.59
C ALA A 37 21.36 10.19 2.52
N PHE A 38 22.32 9.87 1.63
CA PHE A 38 22.70 10.75 0.53
C PHE A 38 23.05 12.20 0.97
N GLY A 39 23.91 12.34 1.98
CA GLY A 39 24.30 13.65 2.54
C GLY A 39 23.32 14.12 3.60
N ASP A 40 22.44 15.08 3.26
CA ASP A 40 21.54 15.80 4.18
C ASP A 40 20.10 15.26 4.22
N VAL A 41 19.75 14.25 3.42
CA VAL A 41 18.38 13.71 3.40
C VAL A 41 18.20 12.80 4.60
N SER A 42 17.11 12.95 5.36
CA SER A 42 16.85 12.07 6.50
C SER A 42 16.56 10.64 6.02
N LEU A 43 17.34 9.69 6.54
CA LEU A 43 17.20 8.26 6.23
C LEU A 43 15.76 7.76 6.52
N PRO A 44 15.10 8.13 7.64
CA PRO A 44 13.70 7.78 7.89
C PRO A 44 12.77 8.19 6.76
N ARG A 45 12.94 9.39 6.21
CA ARG A 45 12.06 9.92 5.16
C ARG A 45 12.23 9.16 3.85
N VAL A 46 13.47 8.77 3.51
CA VAL A 46 13.74 7.91 2.35
C VAL A 46 13.08 6.54 2.53
N ILE A 47 13.20 5.94 3.72
CA ILE A 47 12.58 4.64 4.02
C ILE A 47 11.06 4.71 3.87
N PHE A 48 10.40 5.73 4.44
CA PHE A 48 8.95 5.90 4.32
C PHE A 48 8.52 6.18 2.88
N ALA A 49 9.28 6.98 2.12
CA ALA A 49 8.97 7.24 0.71
C ALA A 49 9.05 5.96 -0.13
N VAL A 50 10.08 5.13 0.08
CA VAL A 50 10.20 3.83 -0.60
C VAL A 50 9.07 2.90 -0.19
N ALA A 51 8.75 2.79 1.10
CA ALA A 51 7.65 1.95 1.58
C ALA A 51 6.29 2.37 1.00
N TRP A 52 6.06 3.69 0.88
CA TRP A 52 4.87 4.26 0.24
C TRP A 52 4.78 3.89 -1.25
N LEU A 53 5.87 4.06 -2.00
CA LEU A 53 5.93 3.68 -3.41
C LEU A 53 5.71 2.18 -3.62
N VAL A 54 6.28 1.34 -2.76
CA VAL A 54 6.06 -0.12 -2.80
C VAL A 54 4.59 -0.46 -2.55
N ALA A 55 3.96 0.16 -1.55
CA ALA A 55 2.54 -0.06 -1.26
C ALA A 55 1.63 0.33 -2.44
N ILE A 56 1.89 1.48 -3.08
CA ILE A 56 1.17 1.90 -4.29
C ILE A 56 1.41 0.94 -5.45
N GLY A 57 2.67 0.54 -5.67
CA GLY A 57 3.05 -0.41 -6.71
C GLY A 57 2.31 -1.75 -6.57
N LEU A 58 2.19 -2.27 -5.33
CA LEU A 58 1.43 -3.48 -5.04
C LEU A 58 -0.06 -3.31 -5.35
N GLN A 59 -0.67 -2.19 -4.97
CA GLN A 59 -2.08 -1.89 -5.28
C GLN A 59 -2.32 -1.76 -6.79
N LEU A 60 -1.46 -1.04 -7.50
CA LEU A 60 -1.53 -0.93 -8.96
C LEU A 60 -1.37 -2.28 -9.65
N GLY A 61 -0.42 -3.10 -9.18
CA GLY A 61 -0.22 -4.47 -9.66
C GLY A 61 -1.46 -5.34 -9.46
N LEU A 62 -2.10 -5.24 -8.29
CA LEU A 62 -3.36 -5.93 -8.02
C LEU A 62 -4.48 -5.46 -8.95
N VAL A 63 -4.67 -4.15 -9.10
CA VAL A 63 -5.70 -3.60 -10.00
C VAL A 63 -5.46 -4.07 -11.44
N ALA A 64 -4.21 -4.04 -11.92
CA ALA A 64 -3.84 -4.53 -13.25
C ALA A 64 -4.11 -6.05 -13.41
N ALA A 65 -3.79 -6.84 -12.37
CA ALA A 65 -4.08 -8.27 -12.35
C ALA A 65 -5.59 -8.57 -12.41
N LEU A 66 -6.42 -7.76 -11.73
CA LEU A 66 -7.89 -7.89 -11.78
C LEU A 66 -8.49 -7.48 -13.13
N HIS A 67 -7.75 -6.73 -13.95
CA HIS A 67 -8.16 -6.37 -15.31
C HIS A 67 -7.78 -7.43 -16.37
N THR A 68 -6.82 -8.33 -16.08
CA THR A 68 -6.39 -9.37 -17.01
C THR A 68 -7.36 -10.56 -17.07
N ALA A 69 -7.45 -11.20 -18.23
CA ALA A 69 -8.36 -12.34 -18.47
C ALA A 69 -8.07 -13.57 -17.58
N ARG A 70 -6.85 -13.68 -17.03
CA ARG A 70 -6.40 -14.80 -16.21
C ARG A 70 -6.97 -14.77 -14.79
N LEU A 71 -7.08 -13.59 -14.19
CA LEU A 71 -7.60 -13.40 -12.83
C LEU A 71 -9.00 -12.77 -12.80
N GLY A 72 -9.51 -12.25 -13.91
CA GLY A 72 -10.87 -11.73 -14.00
C GLY A 72 -11.94 -12.83 -13.86
N SER A 73 -12.96 -12.59 -13.04
CA SER A 73 -14.12 -13.51 -12.96
C SER A 73 -14.92 -13.50 -14.27
N ARG A 74 -15.56 -14.64 -14.58
CA ARG A 74 -16.52 -14.77 -15.70
C ARG A 74 -17.87 -14.14 -15.36
N SER A 75 -18.18 -13.99 -14.07
CA SER A 75 -19.36 -13.26 -13.60
C SER A 75 -19.14 -11.75 -13.74
N SER A 76 -20.08 -11.07 -14.40
CA SER A 76 -20.03 -9.61 -14.58
C SER A 76 -20.07 -8.88 -13.24
N PHE A 77 -20.90 -9.34 -12.30
CA PHE A 77 -21.01 -8.75 -10.95
C PHE A 77 -19.69 -8.83 -10.18
N VAL A 78 -19.10 -10.03 -10.06
CA VAL A 78 -17.84 -10.22 -9.32
C VAL A 78 -16.71 -9.41 -9.94
N ARG A 79 -16.67 -9.30 -11.28
CA ARG A 79 -15.68 -8.50 -11.98
C ARG A 79 -15.80 -7.01 -11.65
N VAL A 80 -17.02 -6.46 -11.62
CA VAL A 80 -17.25 -5.07 -11.23
C VAL A 80 -16.85 -4.85 -9.78
N VAL A 81 -17.39 -5.65 -8.86
CA VAL A 81 -17.13 -5.50 -7.41
C VAL A 81 -15.64 -5.60 -7.11
N SER A 82 -14.94 -6.61 -7.66
CA SER A 82 -13.51 -6.80 -7.44
C SER A 82 -12.66 -5.64 -7.97
N ARG A 83 -13.01 -5.07 -9.12
CA ARG A 83 -12.31 -3.87 -9.64
C ARG A 83 -12.58 -2.66 -8.77
N THR A 84 -13.83 -2.45 -8.36
CA THR A 84 -14.20 -1.33 -7.48
C THR A 84 -13.47 -1.42 -6.15
N THR A 85 -13.43 -2.60 -5.51
CA THR A 85 -12.71 -2.78 -4.25
C THR A 85 -11.19 -2.64 -4.41
N GLY A 86 -10.62 -3.02 -5.56
CA GLY A 86 -9.23 -2.74 -5.91
C GLY A 86 -8.91 -1.24 -5.98
N TRP A 87 -9.75 -0.46 -6.68
CA TRP A 87 -9.60 1.00 -6.75
C TRP A 87 -9.79 1.68 -5.39
N VAL A 88 -10.75 1.20 -4.59
CA VAL A 88 -10.95 1.69 -3.22
C VAL A 88 -9.70 1.41 -2.37
N GLY A 89 -9.09 0.23 -2.50
CA GLY A 89 -7.82 -0.09 -1.82
C GLY A 89 -6.67 0.85 -2.21
N LEU A 90 -6.54 1.16 -3.50
CA LEU A 90 -5.55 2.13 -4.00
C LEU A 90 -5.80 3.54 -3.45
N ALA A 91 -7.04 4.04 -3.52
CA ALA A 91 -7.40 5.37 -3.03
C ALA A 91 -7.18 5.47 -1.52
N ALA A 92 -7.55 4.43 -0.77
CA ALA A 92 -7.30 4.34 0.65
C ALA A 92 -5.79 4.35 0.95
N SER A 93 -4.98 3.57 0.22
CA SER A 93 -3.51 3.56 0.39
C SER A 93 -2.91 4.95 0.14
N LEU A 94 -3.34 5.64 -0.91
CA LEU A 94 -2.87 6.99 -1.21
C LEU A 94 -3.19 7.95 -0.07
N TRP A 95 -4.43 7.94 0.43
CA TRP A 95 -4.87 8.86 1.47
C TRP A 95 -4.25 8.56 2.84
N THR A 96 -4.24 7.29 3.26
CA THR A 96 -3.86 6.92 4.63
C THR A 96 -2.35 6.82 4.83
N LEU A 97 -1.59 6.55 3.76
CA LEU A 97 -0.14 6.48 3.85
C LEU A 97 0.54 7.81 3.51
N PHE A 98 -0.17 8.78 2.93
CA PHE A 98 0.41 10.10 2.64
C PHE A 98 1.01 10.77 3.90
N PRO A 99 0.31 10.83 5.07
CA PRO A 99 0.87 11.42 6.28
C PRO A 99 2.21 10.80 6.69
N THR A 100 2.39 9.48 6.52
CA THR A 100 3.64 8.79 6.86
C THR A 100 4.85 9.23 6.05
N VAL A 101 4.68 9.99 4.96
CA VAL A 101 5.77 10.56 4.16
C VAL A 101 5.99 12.05 4.46
N VAL A 102 4.91 12.79 4.76
CA VAL A 102 4.96 14.25 4.95
C VAL A 102 5.14 14.68 6.40
N THR A 103 4.57 13.95 7.36
CA THR A 103 4.50 14.36 8.77
C THR A 103 5.34 13.50 9.70
N SER A 104 5.92 12.40 9.21
CA SER A 104 6.77 11.50 10.00
C SER A 104 8.08 12.19 10.37
N SER A 105 8.04 12.91 11.49
CA SER A 105 9.22 13.38 12.20
C SER A 105 9.41 12.39 13.34
N CYS A 106 10.47 11.59 13.31
CA CYS A 106 10.89 10.88 14.51
C CYS A 106 11.32 11.96 15.51
N LEU A 107 10.45 12.23 16.50
CA LEU A 107 10.67 13.19 17.58
C LEU A 107 11.63 12.59 18.62
#